data_AF-A0A8I2YM25-F1
#
_entry.id   AF-A0A8I2YM25-F1
#
_cell.length_a   1.000
_cell.length_b   1.000
_cell.length_c   1.000
_cell.angle_alpha   90.00
_cell.angle_beta   90.00
_cell.angle_gamma   90.00
#
_symmetry.space_group_name_H-M   'P 1'
#
loop_
_entity.id
_entity.type
_entity.pdbx_description
1 polymer ?
#
loop_
_entity_poly.entity_id
_entity_poly.type
_entity_poly.pdbx_seq_one_letter_code
_entity_poly.pdbx_strand_id
1 'polypeptide(L)'
;MAHSIRIAKSGGDWTKSDLAAYNIKLARQDQLTFFGIQSLPPPQVDPELLTAYDAADATNEQNAKFLTLLHNVHSPFSGESAVVDFAVELFEVLGYANKHRVVKTWVDLPFVSCGEIRNARSDVCLVDREHGYEDILLVVQEDKRFIGVQDVDPEAQLIVQAIAAFSINNKQRLSAGKDPINAMVCPRIFFPSSDIQH
;
A
#
# COMPACT_ATOMS: atom_id res chain seq x y z
N MET A 1 9.94 -3.90 33.07
CA MET A 1 9.17 -4.52 31.98
C MET A 1 7.84 -3.80 31.91
N ALA A 2 7.62 -2.95 30.91
CA ALA A 2 6.37 -2.21 30.80
C ALA A 2 5.29 -3.15 30.25
N HIS A 3 4.19 -3.31 30.98
CA HIS A 3 2.98 -3.96 30.46
C HIS A 3 2.33 -3.01 29.47
N SER A 4 2.66 -3.12 28.18
CA SER A 4 1.98 -2.37 27.14
C SER A 4 0.51 -2.79 27.11
N ILE A 5 -0.36 -1.90 27.60
CA ILE A 5 -1.81 -2.12 27.60
C ILE A 5 -2.27 -2.10 26.14
N ARG A 6 -3.05 -3.11 25.74
CA ARG A 6 -3.70 -3.12 24.43
C ARG A 6 -4.92 -2.21 24.50
N ILE A 7 -4.92 -1.17 23.68
CA ILE A 7 -6.02 -0.21 23.57
C ILE A 7 -6.57 -0.29 22.16
N ALA A 8 -7.90 -0.21 22.02
CA ALA A 8 -8.56 -0.14 20.73
C ALA A 8 -8.23 1.19 20.03
N LYS A 9 -7.38 1.14 19.00
CA LYS A 9 -6.95 2.30 18.20
C LYS A 9 -7.32 2.15 16.73
N SER A 10 -7.60 3.28 16.07
CA SER A 10 -7.69 3.34 14.61
C SER A 10 -6.33 3.09 13.99
N GLY A 11 -6.28 2.56 12.76
CA GLY A 11 -5.03 2.17 12.11
C GLY A 11 -4.04 3.32 12.02
N GLY A 12 -4.52 4.55 11.82
CA GLY A 12 -3.71 5.78 11.81
C GLY A 12 -2.95 6.05 13.11
N ASP A 13 -3.47 5.59 14.25
CA ASP A 13 -2.91 5.85 15.58
C ASP A 13 -2.00 4.71 16.09
N TRP A 14 -1.78 3.68 15.27
CA TRP A 14 -0.89 2.57 15.64
C TRP A 14 0.56 2.97 15.51
N THR A 15 1.34 2.48 16.46
CA THR A 15 2.79 2.71 16.59
C THR A 15 3.53 1.38 16.77
N LYS A 16 4.86 1.41 16.74
CA LYS A 16 5.71 0.25 17.14
C LYS A 16 5.33 -0.35 18.49
N SER A 17 4.87 0.47 19.44
CA SER A 17 4.43 -0.01 20.76
C SER A 17 3.20 -0.91 20.67
N ASP A 18 2.29 -0.61 19.74
CA ASP A 18 1.10 -1.42 19.48
C ASP A 18 1.51 -2.74 18.80
N LEU A 19 2.39 -2.68 17.80
CA LEU A 19 2.95 -3.89 17.18
C LEU A 19 3.57 -4.83 18.22
N ALA A 20 4.35 -4.29 19.15
CA ALA A 20 4.94 -5.06 20.25
C ALA A 20 3.86 -5.63 21.19
N ALA A 21 2.83 -4.86 21.53
CA ALA A 21 1.73 -5.31 22.39
C ALA A 21 0.92 -6.47 21.77
N TYR A 22 0.79 -6.49 20.44
CA TYR A 22 0.19 -7.59 19.68
C TYR A 22 1.17 -8.72 19.31
N ASN A 23 2.43 -8.66 19.77
CA ASN A 23 3.50 -9.62 19.45
C ASN A 23 3.72 -9.79 17.93
N ILE A 24 3.56 -8.69 17.18
CA ILE A 24 3.85 -8.63 15.75
C ILE A 24 5.37 -8.47 15.59
N LYS A 25 5.98 -9.39 14.84
CA LYS A 25 7.42 -9.39 14.58
C LYS A 25 7.68 -9.04 13.12
N LEU A 26 8.62 -8.13 12.91
CA LEU A 26 9.05 -7.69 11.59
C LEU A 26 10.35 -8.38 11.24
N ALA A 27 10.38 -9.03 10.08
CA ALA A 27 11.57 -9.63 9.51
C ALA A 27 11.91 -8.87 8.23
N ARG A 28 13.09 -8.27 8.20
CA ARG A 28 13.64 -7.69 6.97
C ARG A 28 14.18 -8.83 6.12
N GLN A 29 13.78 -8.86 4.85
CA GLN A 29 14.16 -9.86 3.88
C GLN A 29 14.42 -9.17 2.55
N ASP A 30 15.46 -9.57 1.83
CA ASP A 30 15.71 -9.05 0.50
C ASP A 30 14.69 -9.60 -0.51
N GLN A 31 14.53 -8.90 -1.62
CA GLN A 31 13.54 -9.21 -2.65
C GLN A 31 13.72 -10.62 -3.24
N LEU A 32 14.96 -11.08 -3.44
CA LEU A 32 15.24 -12.37 -4.07
C LEU A 32 14.86 -13.52 -3.14
N THR A 33 15.25 -13.41 -1.87
CA THR A 33 14.86 -14.37 -0.83
C THR A 33 13.35 -14.34 -0.58
N PHE A 34 12.71 -13.17 -0.60
CA PHE A 34 11.25 -13.05 -0.40
C PHE A 34 10.45 -13.75 -1.51
N PHE A 35 10.82 -13.52 -2.77
CA PHE A 35 10.14 -14.14 -3.91
C PHE A 35 10.63 -15.56 -4.22
N GLY A 36 11.74 -16.00 -3.62
CA GLY A 36 12.35 -17.30 -3.91
C GLY A 36 12.93 -17.41 -5.32
N ILE A 37 13.44 -16.30 -5.85
CA ILE A 37 13.95 -16.18 -7.24
C ILE A 37 15.41 -15.72 -7.25
N GLN A 38 16.15 -16.04 -8.32
CA GLN A 38 17.56 -15.62 -8.47
C GLN A 38 17.72 -14.22 -9.09
N SER A 39 16.73 -13.78 -9.86
CA SER A 39 16.70 -12.47 -10.50
C SER A 39 15.26 -12.02 -10.70
N LEU A 40 15.01 -10.72 -10.57
CA LEU A 40 13.71 -10.14 -10.93
C LEU A 40 13.49 -10.26 -12.45
N PRO A 41 12.25 -10.52 -12.89
CA PRO A 41 11.92 -10.46 -14.31
C PRO A 41 12.12 -9.04 -14.84
N PRO A 42 12.48 -8.87 -16.13
CA PRO A 42 12.55 -7.55 -16.73
C PRO A 42 11.17 -6.89 -16.70
N PRO A 43 11.09 -5.58 -16.40
CA PRO A 43 9.82 -4.88 -16.33
C PRO A 43 9.13 -4.93 -17.70
N GLN A 44 7.85 -5.29 -17.70
CA GLN A 44 7.02 -5.36 -18.90
C GLN A 44 6.35 -4.00 -19.13
N VAL A 45 7.17 -2.97 -19.36
CA VAL A 45 6.72 -1.59 -19.61
C VAL A 45 7.26 -1.10 -20.94
N ASP A 46 6.71 0.00 -21.44
CA ASP A 46 7.26 0.71 -22.59
C ASP A 46 8.75 1.03 -22.32
N PRO A 47 9.70 0.63 -23.20
CA PRO A 47 11.12 0.93 -23.04
C PRO A 47 11.40 2.42 -22.83
N GLU A 48 10.57 3.31 -23.39
CA GLU A 48 10.71 4.75 -23.21
C GLU A 48 10.68 5.16 -21.72
N LEU A 49 9.86 4.50 -20.88
CA LEU A 49 9.82 4.75 -19.44
C LEU A 49 11.11 4.39 -18.70
N LEU A 50 11.95 3.54 -19.31
CA LEU A 50 13.24 3.13 -18.74
C LEU A 50 14.41 3.98 -19.25
N THR A 51 14.20 4.73 -20.34
CA THR A 51 15.28 5.46 -21.03
C THR A 51 15.09 6.97 -21.05
N ALA A 52 13.85 7.47 -21.01
CA ALA A 52 13.56 8.90 -20.95
C ALA A 52 14.00 9.47 -19.60
N TYR A 53 14.67 10.62 -19.63
CA TYR A 53 15.15 11.27 -18.41
C TYR A 53 14.02 12.05 -17.72
N ASP A 54 13.20 12.75 -18.51
CA ASP A 54 12.01 13.43 -18.01
C ASP A 54 10.81 13.36 -18.98
N ALA A 55 9.72 14.02 -18.60
CA ALA A 55 8.49 14.04 -19.38
C ALA A 55 8.63 14.79 -20.73
N ALA A 56 9.58 15.71 -20.88
CA ALA A 56 9.81 16.45 -22.12
C ALA A 56 10.57 15.59 -23.15
N ASP A 57 11.33 14.61 -22.70
CA ASP A 57 12.02 13.64 -23.56
C ASP A 57 11.09 12.52 -24.08
N ALA A 58 9.93 12.34 -23.44
CA ALA A 58 8.98 11.30 -23.82
C ALA A 58 8.18 11.69 -25.07
N THR A 59 8.15 10.79 -26.05
CA THR A 59 7.38 10.92 -27.28
C THR A 59 5.94 10.45 -27.12
N ASN A 60 5.69 9.51 -26.20
CA ASN A 60 4.35 9.06 -25.86
C ASN A 60 3.78 9.92 -24.73
N GLU A 61 2.60 10.51 -24.96
CA GLU A 61 1.91 11.37 -23.99
C GLU A 61 1.61 10.64 -22.67
N GLN A 62 1.28 9.34 -22.73
CA GLN A 62 1.02 8.53 -21.54
C GLN A 62 2.30 8.34 -20.70
N ASN A 63 3.45 8.16 -21.36
CA ASN A 63 4.74 8.05 -20.69
C ASN A 63 5.16 9.41 -20.11
N ALA A 64 4.95 10.51 -20.83
CA ALA A 64 5.19 11.86 -20.34
C ALA A 64 4.37 12.17 -19.08
N LYS A 65 3.09 11.79 -19.06
CA LYS A 65 2.22 11.91 -17.87
C LYS A 65 2.75 11.08 -16.71
N PHE A 66 3.12 9.83 -16.93
CA PHE A 66 3.68 8.96 -15.88
C PHE A 66 4.96 9.55 -15.28
N LEU A 67 5.89 10.03 -16.12
CA LEU A 67 7.14 10.67 -15.68
C LEU A 67 6.89 11.98 -14.92
N THR A 68 5.87 12.75 -15.33
CA THR A 68 5.44 13.96 -14.60
C THR A 68 4.95 13.62 -13.20
N LEU A 69 4.13 12.57 -13.05
CA LEU A 69 3.67 12.10 -11.74
C LEU A 69 4.83 11.63 -10.87
N LEU A 70 5.77 10.86 -11.44
CA LEU A 70 6.98 10.45 -10.73
C LEU A 70 7.81 11.64 -10.26
N HIS A 71 7.98 12.66 -11.10
CA HIS A 71 8.67 13.90 -10.74
C HIS A 71 7.97 14.61 -9.56
N ASN A 72 6.64 14.71 -9.60
CA ASN A 72 5.85 15.35 -8.55
C ASN A 72 5.88 14.60 -7.21
N VAL A 73 6.09 13.27 -7.23
CA VAL A 73 6.34 12.49 -6.01
C VAL A 73 7.67 12.92 -5.36
N HIS A 74 8.70 13.17 -6.16
CA HIS A 74 10.01 13.58 -5.65
C HIS A 74 10.11 15.07 -5.30
N SER A 75 9.35 15.93 -5.99
CA SER A 75 9.35 17.38 -5.83
C SER A 75 7.92 17.92 -5.72
N PRO A 76 7.25 17.73 -4.57
CA PRO A 76 5.87 18.16 -4.39
C PRO A 76 5.73 19.70 -4.47
N PHE A 77 4.87 20.18 -5.37
CA PHE A 77 4.72 21.60 -5.67
C PHE A 77 4.01 22.41 -4.56
N SER A 78 3.18 21.77 -3.74
CA SER A 78 2.29 22.43 -2.77
C SER A 78 2.31 21.81 -1.37
N GLY A 79 3.25 20.90 -1.08
CA GLY A 79 3.19 20.06 0.11
C GLY A 79 2.08 19.00 0.07
N GLU A 80 1.31 18.92 -1.02
CA GLU A 80 0.51 17.76 -1.39
C GLU A 80 1.38 16.81 -2.19
N SER A 81 1.29 15.53 -1.88
CA SER A 81 2.10 14.50 -2.52
C SER A 81 1.31 13.81 -3.61
N ALA A 82 1.96 13.66 -4.77
CA ALA A 82 1.42 12.96 -5.92
C ALA A 82 1.51 11.43 -5.77
N VAL A 83 1.84 10.89 -4.58
CA VAL A 83 2.02 9.44 -4.36
C VAL A 83 0.75 8.66 -4.71
N VAL A 84 -0.42 9.18 -4.35
CA VAL A 84 -1.69 8.51 -4.66
C VAL A 84 -1.91 8.45 -6.17
N ASP A 85 -1.77 9.59 -6.86
CA ASP A 85 -1.97 9.67 -8.31
C ASP A 85 -0.93 8.82 -9.07
N PHE A 86 0.32 8.88 -8.64
CA PHE A 86 1.40 8.06 -9.18
C PHE A 86 1.15 6.56 -8.98
N ALA A 87 0.74 6.13 -7.78
CA ALA A 87 0.47 4.72 -7.51
C ALA A 87 -0.69 4.18 -8.36
N VAL A 88 -1.73 5.00 -8.58
CA VAL A 88 -2.83 4.66 -9.49
C VAL A 88 -2.29 4.47 -10.91
N GLU A 89 -1.56 5.45 -11.44
CA GLU A 89 -0.98 5.37 -12.79
C GLU A 89 -0.02 4.19 -12.95
N LEU A 90 0.78 3.90 -11.92
CA LEU A 90 1.71 2.78 -11.88
C LEU A 90 0.98 1.44 -12.05
N PHE A 91 -0.15 1.23 -11.37
CA PHE A 91 -0.91 0.00 -11.52
C PHE A 91 -1.56 -0.14 -12.90
N GLU A 92 -1.96 0.97 -13.52
CA GLU A 92 -2.48 0.99 -14.89
C GLU A 92 -1.36 0.65 -15.91
N VAL A 93 -0.21 1.34 -15.83
CA VAL A 93 0.94 1.14 -16.73
C VAL A 93 1.51 -0.27 -16.64
N LEU A 94 1.55 -0.85 -15.44
CA LEU A 94 2.02 -2.23 -15.23
C LEU A 94 0.95 -3.29 -15.57
N GLY A 95 -0.26 -2.90 -15.94
CA GLY A 95 -1.37 -3.82 -16.25
C GLY A 95 -1.93 -4.57 -15.05
N TYR A 96 -1.60 -4.14 -13.82
CA TYR A 96 -2.19 -4.69 -12.59
C TYR A 96 -3.66 -4.29 -12.44
N ALA A 97 -3.99 -3.07 -12.86
CA ALA A 97 -5.36 -2.64 -13.07
C ALA A 97 -5.88 -3.18 -14.41
N ASN A 98 -7.04 -3.81 -14.40
CA ASN A 98 -7.68 -4.38 -15.59
C ASN A 98 -9.18 -4.64 -15.34
N LYS A 99 -9.86 -5.30 -16.29
CA LYS A 99 -11.30 -5.59 -16.19
C LYS A 99 -11.74 -6.28 -14.90
N HIS A 100 -10.86 -7.05 -14.25
CA HIS A 100 -11.15 -7.80 -13.03
C HIS A 100 -10.48 -7.20 -11.80
N ARG A 101 -9.50 -6.32 -11.98
CA ARG A 101 -8.73 -5.71 -10.88
C ARG A 101 -8.85 -4.20 -10.93
N VAL A 102 -9.42 -3.65 -9.87
CA VAL A 102 -9.71 -2.22 -9.77
C VAL A 102 -8.83 -1.59 -8.70
N VAL A 103 -8.20 -0.48 -9.06
CA VAL A 103 -7.51 0.38 -8.10
C VAL A 103 -8.54 1.25 -7.39
N LYS A 104 -8.55 1.24 -6.06
CA LYS A 104 -9.37 2.12 -5.25
C LYS A 104 -8.49 3.02 -4.41
N THR A 105 -8.88 4.28 -4.27
CA THR A 105 -8.20 5.26 -3.42
C THR A 105 -9.01 5.49 -2.14
N TRP A 106 -8.32 5.84 -1.05
CA TRP A 106 -8.92 6.28 0.21
C TRP A 106 -9.94 5.31 0.82
N VAL A 107 -9.62 4.02 0.83
CA VAL A 107 -10.55 2.98 1.29
C VAL A 107 -10.49 2.83 2.81
N ASP A 108 -11.64 3.01 3.47
CA ASP A 108 -11.82 2.68 4.89
C ASP A 108 -11.97 1.16 5.07
N LEU A 109 -11.07 0.59 5.85
CA LEU A 109 -10.97 -0.82 6.17
C LEU A 109 -11.33 -1.04 7.64
N PRO A 110 -12.58 -1.42 7.96
CA PRO A 110 -12.97 -1.73 9.33
C PRO A 110 -12.29 -3.02 9.81
N PHE A 111 -11.82 -3.02 11.04
CA PHE A 111 -11.24 -4.17 11.72
C PHE A 111 -11.58 -4.18 13.21
N VAL A 112 -11.48 -5.34 13.85
CA VAL A 112 -11.74 -5.47 15.30
C VAL A 112 -10.43 -5.37 16.06
N SER A 113 -10.38 -4.46 17.04
CA SER A 113 -9.24 -4.24 17.93
C SER A 113 -9.74 -4.18 19.37
N CYS A 114 -9.22 -5.04 20.24
CA CYS A 114 -9.65 -5.13 21.65
C CYS A 114 -11.19 -5.22 21.85
N GLY A 115 -11.90 -5.87 20.93
CA GLY A 115 -13.36 -6.02 21.00
C GLY A 115 -14.16 -4.84 20.43
N GLU A 116 -13.50 -3.77 19.98
CA GLU A 116 -14.12 -2.61 19.34
C GLU A 116 -13.86 -2.59 17.84
N ILE A 117 -14.81 -2.08 17.06
CA ILE A 117 -14.62 -1.82 15.63
C ILE A 117 -13.83 -0.52 15.49
N ARG A 118 -12.72 -0.59 14.79
CA ARG A 118 -11.84 0.52 14.42
C ARG A 118 -11.62 0.52 12.92
N ASN A 119 -11.12 1.63 12.38
CA ASN A 119 -10.89 1.77 10.94
C ASN A 119 -9.40 1.96 10.67
N ALA A 120 -8.92 1.32 9.62
CA ALA A 120 -7.65 1.63 8.97
C ALA A 120 -7.96 2.18 7.59
N ARG A 121 -7.43 3.34 7.23
CA ARG A 121 -7.66 3.93 5.91
C ARG A 121 -6.45 3.69 5.03
N SER A 122 -6.64 2.99 3.92
CA SER A 122 -5.59 2.77 2.91
C SER A 122 -5.60 3.93 1.91
N ASP A 123 -4.43 4.40 1.49
CA ASP A 123 -4.35 5.48 0.49
C ASP A 123 -4.69 4.95 -0.91
N VAL A 124 -4.14 3.78 -1.27
CA VAL A 124 -4.52 3.03 -2.48
C VAL A 124 -4.64 1.54 -2.16
N CYS A 125 -5.58 0.83 -2.76
CA CYS A 125 -5.61 -0.64 -2.74
C CYS A 125 -5.98 -1.23 -4.10
N LEU A 126 -5.47 -2.42 -4.38
CA LEU A 126 -5.83 -3.21 -5.56
C LEU A 126 -6.84 -4.28 -5.16
N VAL A 127 -8.01 -4.25 -5.78
CA VAL A 127 -9.12 -5.16 -5.48
C VAL A 127 -9.39 -6.06 -6.67
N ASP A 128 -9.34 -7.38 -6.45
CA ASP A 128 -9.77 -8.38 -7.41
C ASP A 128 -11.27 -8.65 -7.29
N ARG A 129 -11.94 -8.79 -8.43
CA ARG A 129 -13.37 -9.05 -8.57
C ARG A 129 -13.65 -10.29 -9.41
N GLU A 130 -12.63 -11.02 -9.85
CA GLU A 130 -12.77 -12.17 -10.76
C GLU A 130 -13.73 -13.23 -10.19
N HIS A 131 -13.77 -13.41 -8.87
CA HIS A 131 -14.56 -14.44 -8.22
C HIS A 131 -15.96 -13.99 -7.77
N GLY A 132 -16.42 -12.80 -8.19
CA GLY A 132 -17.75 -12.28 -7.86
C GLY A 132 -17.88 -11.63 -6.49
N TYR A 133 -16.77 -11.46 -5.77
CA TYR A 133 -16.66 -10.66 -4.55
C TYR A 133 -15.34 -9.90 -4.57
N GLU A 134 -15.23 -8.86 -3.74
CA GLU A 134 -14.07 -7.98 -3.69
C GLU A 134 -12.99 -8.56 -2.75
N ASP A 135 -11.89 -9.05 -3.32
CA ASP A 135 -10.69 -9.46 -2.59
C ASP A 135 -9.63 -8.36 -2.66
N ILE A 136 -9.25 -7.79 -1.52
CA ILE A 136 -8.15 -6.82 -1.44
C ILE A 136 -6.83 -7.60 -1.55
N LEU A 137 -6.12 -7.41 -2.66
CA LEU A 137 -4.84 -8.08 -2.92
C LEU A 137 -3.66 -7.32 -2.34
N LEU A 138 -3.66 -6.00 -2.52
CA LEU A 138 -2.53 -5.13 -2.22
C LEU A 138 -3.03 -3.83 -1.57
N VAL A 139 -2.29 -3.34 -0.58
CA VAL A 139 -2.51 -2.03 0.02
C VAL A 139 -1.24 -1.18 -0.11
N VAL A 140 -1.44 0.11 -0.35
CA VAL A 140 -0.41 1.14 -0.46
C VAL A 140 -0.66 2.16 0.64
N GLN A 141 0.41 2.47 1.39
CA GLN A 141 0.42 3.54 2.37
C GLN A 141 1.44 4.60 1.94
N GLU A 142 0.97 5.83 1.85
CA GLU A 142 1.81 7.00 1.68
C GLU A 142 2.52 7.36 3.00
N ASP A 143 3.78 7.77 2.90
CA ASP A 143 4.48 8.32 4.05
C ASP A 143 4.04 9.74 4.38
N LYS A 144 3.10 9.92 5.31
CA LYS A 144 2.60 11.26 5.66
C LYS A 144 3.49 12.05 6.61
N ARG A 145 4.74 11.67 6.82
CA ARG A 145 5.64 12.40 7.75
C ARG A 145 6.03 13.78 7.22
N PHE A 146 6.06 14.00 5.91
CA PHE A 146 6.41 15.30 5.31
C PHE A 146 5.36 16.40 5.53
N ILE A 147 4.09 16.05 5.84
CA ILE A 147 3.03 17.03 6.15
C ILE A 147 3.03 17.48 7.62
N GLY A 148 4.10 17.21 8.38
CA GLY A 148 4.27 17.72 9.75
C GLY A 148 3.40 17.04 10.81
N VAL A 149 2.75 15.92 10.48
CA VAL A 149 2.01 15.12 11.46
C VAL A 149 3.02 14.35 12.32
N GLN A 150 3.23 14.82 13.55
CA GLN A 150 4.04 14.13 14.54
C GLN A 150 3.36 12.79 14.93
N ASP A 151 4.17 11.78 15.26
CA ASP A 151 3.76 10.44 15.70
C ASP A 151 3.12 9.48 14.67
N VAL A 152 3.22 9.77 13.37
CA VAL A 152 2.84 8.82 12.30
C VAL A 152 3.86 7.70 12.19
N ASP A 153 3.42 6.45 12.35
CA ASP A 153 4.22 5.26 12.08
C ASP A 153 3.66 4.54 10.83
N PRO A 154 4.18 4.85 9.63
CA PRO A 154 3.63 4.29 8.39
C PRO A 154 3.78 2.77 8.30
N GLU A 155 4.81 2.20 8.95
CA GLU A 155 5.00 0.75 8.99
C GLU A 155 3.89 0.10 9.83
N ALA A 156 3.59 0.66 11.00
CA ALA A 156 2.49 0.19 11.83
C ALA A 156 1.12 0.35 11.13
N GLN A 157 0.87 1.50 10.49
CA GLN A 157 -0.36 1.75 9.73
C GLN A 157 -0.55 0.71 8.61
N LEU A 158 0.49 0.48 7.83
CA LEU A 158 0.47 -0.46 6.70
C LEU A 158 0.28 -1.92 7.16
N ILE A 159 0.77 -2.29 8.34
CA ILE A 159 0.48 -3.59 8.97
C ILE A 159 -0.99 -3.71 9.36
N VAL A 160 -1.57 -2.69 9.97
CA VAL A 160 -2.98 -2.73 10.37
C VAL A 160 -3.89 -2.79 9.16
N GLN A 161 -3.58 -2.05 8.10
CA GLN A 161 -4.33 -2.13 6.84
C GLN A 161 -4.31 -3.55 6.26
N ALA A 162 -3.17 -4.24 6.30
CA ALA A 162 -3.09 -5.63 5.85
C ALA A 162 -3.94 -6.58 6.73
N ILE A 163 -3.96 -6.35 8.05
CA ILE A 163 -4.84 -7.11 8.98
C ILE A 163 -6.32 -6.83 8.66
N ALA A 164 -6.67 -5.56 8.42
CA ALA A 164 -8.04 -5.15 8.07
C ALA A 164 -8.46 -5.74 6.71
N ALA A 165 -7.60 -5.69 5.70
CA ALA A 165 -7.81 -6.31 4.40
C ALA A 165 -8.05 -7.82 4.52
N PHE A 166 -7.24 -8.52 5.31
CA PHE A 166 -7.43 -9.95 5.58
C PHE A 166 -8.79 -10.24 6.24
N SER A 167 -9.16 -9.45 7.25
CA SER A 167 -10.45 -9.58 7.94
C SER A 167 -11.63 -9.33 6.99
N ILE A 168 -11.53 -8.33 6.12
CA ILE A 168 -12.56 -8.00 5.12
C ILE A 168 -12.66 -9.11 4.09
N ASN A 169 -11.55 -9.59 3.53
CA ASN A 169 -11.55 -10.67 2.56
C ASN A 169 -12.21 -11.93 3.14
N ASN A 170 -11.87 -12.32 4.37
CA ASN A 170 -12.54 -13.45 5.03
C ASN A 170 -14.04 -13.23 5.26
N LYS A 171 -14.46 -12.01 5.59
CA LYS A 171 -15.89 -11.67 5.69
C LYS A 171 -16.59 -11.80 4.33
N GLN A 172 -15.98 -11.29 3.26
CA GLN A 172 -16.53 -11.39 1.90
C GLN A 172 -16.63 -12.84 1.43
N ARG A 173 -15.61 -13.65 1.71
CA ARG A 173 -15.60 -15.09 1.43
C ARG A 173 -16.76 -15.81 2.13
N LEU A 174 -16.96 -15.56 3.42
CA LEU A 174 -18.08 -16.12 4.17
C LEU A 174 -19.44 -15.69 3.61
N SER A 175 -19.61 -14.41 3.27
CA SER A 175 -20.82 -13.91 2.62
C SER A 175 -21.07 -14.54 1.24
N ALA A 176 -20.01 -14.95 0.55
CA ALA A 176 -20.07 -15.69 -0.71
C ALA A 176 -20.16 -17.22 -0.53
N GLY A 177 -20.34 -17.72 0.70
CA GLY A 177 -20.44 -19.16 0.99
C GLY A 177 -19.12 -19.94 0.86
N LYS A 178 -17.98 -19.26 0.89
CA LYS A 178 -16.64 -19.85 0.87
C LYS A 178 -16.04 -19.91 2.27
N ASP A 179 -15.20 -20.91 2.50
CA ASP A 179 -14.46 -21.03 3.75
C ASP A 179 -13.45 -19.87 3.92
N PRO A 180 -13.27 -19.36 5.15
CA PRO A 180 -12.23 -18.38 5.43
C PRO A 180 -10.85 -19.01 5.27
N ILE A 181 -9.86 -18.18 4.91
CA ILE A 181 -8.46 -18.58 4.85
C ILE A 181 -7.77 -18.24 6.17
N ASN A 182 -6.82 -19.09 6.57
CA ASN A 182 -6.05 -18.90 7.80
C ASN A 182 -4.81 -18.02 7.61
N ALA A 183 -4.39 -17.81 6.37
CA ALA A 183 -3.22 -17.00 6.03
C ALA A 183 -3.41 -16.35 4.65
N MET A 184 -2.82 -15.17 4.48
CA MET A 184 -2.83 -14.41 3.23
C MET A 184 -1.50 -13.68 3.09
N VAL A 185 -0.95 -13.66 1.87
CA VAL A 185 0.14 -12.76 1.52
C VAL A 185 -0.50 -11.47 0.97
N CYS A 186 -0.25 -10.36 1.65
CA CYS A 186 -0.65 -9.03 1.19
C CYS A 186 0.61 -8.23 0.87
N PRO A 187 0.98 -8.11 -0.42
CA PRO A 187 2.04 -7.23 -0.85
C PRO A 187 1.74 -5.80 -0.41
N ARG A 188 2.80 -5.07 -0.09
CA ARG A 188 2.71 -3.77 0.54
C ARG A 188 3.75 -2.86 -0.09
N ILE A 189 3.29 -1.70 -0.54
CA ILE A 189 4.15 -0.67 -1.11
C ILE A 189 4.11 0.53 -0.19
N PHE A 190 5.30 1.01 0.14
CA PHE A 190 5.51 2.23 0.89
C PHE A 190 6.37 3.15 0.04
N PHE A 191 5.90 4.37 -0.20
CA PHE A 191 6.65 5.40 -0.89
C PHE A 191 7.25 6.33 0.18
N PRO A 192 8.55 6.21 0.51
CA PRO A 192 9.18 7.12 1.45
C PRO A 192 9.16 8.53 0.87
N SER A 193 8.75 9.52 1.66
CA SER A 193 9.01 10.91 1.31
C SER A 193 10.52 11.09 1.35
N SER A 194 11.12 11.57 0.25
CA SER A 194 12.55 11.85 0.18
C SER A 194 12.97 12.69 1.39
N ASP A 195 13.93 12.22 2.19
CA ASP A 195 14.62 13.08 3.14
C ASP A 195 15.24 14.21 2.32
N ILE A 196 14.71 15.43 2.44
CA ILE A 196 15.39 16.63 1.97
C ILE A 196 16.60 16.79 2.89
N GLN A 197 17.70 16.12 2.53
CA GLN A 197 19.01 16.46 3.08
C GLN A 197 19.38 17.83 2.52
N HIS A 198 19.16 18.87 3.33
CA HIS A 198 19.82 20.17 3.19
C HIS A 198 21.24 20.10 3.71
#